data_AF-A0A7Z0RV54-F1
#
_entry.id   AF-A0A7Z0RV54-F1
#
_cell.length_a   1.000
_cell.length_b   1.000
_cell.length_c   1.000
_cell.angle_alpha   90.00
_cell.angle_beta   90.00
_cell.angle_gamma   90.00
#
_symmetry.space_group_name_H-M   'P 1'
#
loop_
_entity.id
_entity.type
_entity.pdbx_description
1 polymer ?
#
loop_
_entity_poly.entity_id
_entity_poly.type
_entity_poly.pdbx_seq_one_letter_code
_entity_poly.pdbx_strand_id
1 'polypeptide(L)'
;MPAHQRGFSFVELMIVVLVVSLLVLSAMRVYRDFPAQAQVLEGVTLTRTLHIALAEFAATHGRLPSERELNAMQPPLDNISGRFVERIEAVGGVKADDDPSRNTFRLYFKDTPDVDSQIRAGIMLMVARMPEGGGQIEWACQEASHVEEGEGVAIDKRLLRPACRTVVDK
;
A
#
# COMPACT_ATOMS: atom_id res chain seq x y z
N MET A 1 -34.07 -27.06 46.54
CA MET A 1 -33.11 -26.31 47.37
C MET A 1 -32.59 -25.16 46.52
N PRO A 2 -32.75 -23.89 46.90
CA PRO A 2 -32.27 -22.79 46.06
C PRO A 2 -30.74 -22.85 46.03
N ALA A 3 -30.18 -22.91 44.82
CA ALA A 3 -28.74 -22.92 44.62
C ALA A 3 -28.17 -21.58 45.11
N HIS A 4 -27.30 -21.64 46.12
CA HIS A 4 -26.60 -20.48 46.63
C HIS A 4 -25.67 -19.98 45.52
N GLN A 5 -26.05 -18.90 44.83
CA GLN A 5 -25.20 -18.28 43.82
C GLN A 5 -23.99 -17.67 44.55
N ARG A 6 -22.87 -18.40 44.52
CA ARG A 6 -21.58 -17.89 45.02
C ARG A 6 -21.18 -16.72 44.11
N GLY A 7 -21.25 -15.51 44.66
CA GLY A 7 -20.75 -14.31 43.99
C GLY A 7 -19.23 -14.42 43.78
N PHE A 8 -18.75 -13.74 42.74
CA PHE A 8 -17.33 -13.69 42.38
C PHE A 8 -16.54 -12.94 43.46
N SER A 9 -15.40 -13.49 43.91
CA SER A 9 -14.55 -12.83 44.92
C SER A 9 -13.82 -11.63 44.31
N PHE A 10 -13.66 -10.55 45.07
CA PHE A 10 -12.85 -9.40 44.64
C PHE A 10 -11.41 -9.81 44.28
N VAL A 11 -10.88 -10.82 44.97
CA VAL A 11 -9.53 -11.35 44.70
C VAL A 11 -9.48 -12.11 43.38
N GLU A 12 -10.53 -12.86 43.03
CA GLU A 12 -10.59 -13.54 41.73
C GLU A 12 -10.64 -12.52 40.59
N LEU A 13 -11.40 -11.43 40.77
CA LEU A 13 -11.47 -10.35 39.78
C LEU A 13 -10.12 -9.66 39.57
N MET A 14 -9.40 -9.37 40.65
CA MET A 14 -8.09 -8.74 40.56
C MET A 14 -7.10 -9.58 39.76
N ILE A 15 -7.07 -10.90 39.98
CA ILE A 15 -6.16 -11.80 39.24
C ILE A 15 -6.55 -11.85 37.75
N VAL A 16 -7.84 -11.95 37.43
CA VAL A 16 -8.28 -11.96 36.04
C VAL A 16 -7.90 -10.66 35.33
N VAL A 17 -8.11 -9.50 35.98
CA VAL A 17 -7.74 -8.20 35.41
C VAL A 17 -6.22 -8.09 35.16
N LEU A 18 -5.40 -8.59 36.08
CA LEU A 18 -3.94 -8.61 35.93
C LEU A 18 -3.50 -9.45 34.74
N VAL A 19 -4.05 -10.66 34.58
CA VAL A 19 -3.72 -11.55 33.46
C VAL A 19 -4.18 -10.94 32.13
N VAL A 20 -5.40 -10.40 32.06
CA VAL A 20 -5.91 -9.75 30.84
C VAL A 20 -5.05 -8.55 30.45
N SER A 21 -4.59 -7.75 31.43
CA SER A 21 -3.71 -6.60 31.17
C SER A 21 -2.40 -7.02 30.50
N LEU A 22 -1.79 -8.12 30.94
CA LEU A 22 -0.57 -8.65 30.33
C LEU A 22 -0.79 -9.14 28.89
N LEU A 23 -1.92 -9.81 28.64
CA LEU A 23 -2.30 -10.26 27.29
C LEU A 23 -2.54 -9.10 26.33
N VAL A 24 -3.19 -8.02 26.79
CA VAL A 24 -3.43 -6.83 25.97
C VAL A 24 -2.11 -6.12 25.64
N LEU A 25 -1.19 -6.02 26.60
CA LEU A 25 0.11 -5.38 26.37
C LEU A 25 0.96 -6.09 25.30
N SER A 26 0.96 -7.43 25.29
CA SER A 26 1.68 -8.19 24.25
C SER A 26 1.02 -8.06 22.89
N ALA A 27 -0.31 -8.17 22.84
CA ALA A 27 -1.12 -8.02 21.64
C ALA A 27 -0.91 -6.65 20.98
N MET A 28 -0.91 -5.57 21.77
CA MET A 28 -0.83 -4.20 21.24
C MET A 28 0.40 -3.95 20.37
N ARG A 29 1.51 -4.68 20.55
CA ARG A 29 2.69 -4.53 19.68
C ARG A 29 2.46 -5.03 18.26
N VAL A 30 1.68 -6.08 18.08
CA VAL A 30 1.40 -6.70 16.77
C VAL A 30 0.35 -5.91 15.99
N TYR A 31 -0.65 -5.36 16.67
CA TYR A 31 -1.79 -4.69 16.02
C TYR A 31 -1.52 -3.23 15.59
N ARG A 32 -0.35 -2.64 15.88
CA ARG A 32 -0.09 -1.22 15.60
C ARG A 32 -0.06 -0.88 14.12
N ASP A 33 0.33 -1.83 13.29
CA ASP A 33 0.55 -1.60 11.85
C ASP A 33 -0.72 -1.84 11.03
N PHE A 34 -1.75 -2.49 11.60
CA PHE A 34 -2.94 -2.88 10.86
C PHE A 34 -3.76 -1.70 10.32
N PRO A 35 -3.93 -0.59 11.06
CA PRO A 35 -4.61 0.58 10.51
C PRO A 35 -3.87 1.15 9.30
N ALA A 36 -2.55 1.33 9.40
CA ALA A 36 -1.71 1.79 8.29
C ALA A 36 -1.77 0.82 7.10
N GLN A 37 -1.64 -0.49 7.33
CA GLN A 37 -1.72 -1.52 6.31
C GLN A 37 -3.09 -1.53 5.59
N ALA A 38 -4.18 -1.30 6.31
CA ALA A 38 -5.52 -1.19 5.73
C ALA A 38 -5.63 0.04 4.82
N GLN A 39 -5.08 1.18 5.23
CA GLN A 39 -5.04 2.39 4.41
C GLN A 39 -4.16 2.22 3.16
N VAL A 40 -3.03 1.52 3.27
CA VAL A 40 -2.18 1.18 2.11
C VAL A 40 -2.93 0.24 1.14
N LEU A 41 -3.66 -0.75 1.65
CA LEU A 41 -4.47 -1.65 0.83
C LEU A 41 -5.59 -0.92 0.08
N GLU A 42 -6.23 0.06 0.73
CA GLU A 42 -7.19 0.94 0.05
C GLU A 42 -6.50 1.72 -1.08
N GLY A 43 -5.31 2.26 -0.81
CA GLY A 43 -4.45 2.91 -1.80
C GLY A 43 -4.20 2.04 -3.03
N VAL A 44 -3.73 0.81 -2.83
CA VAL A 44 -3.49 -0.16 -3.93
C VAL A 44 -4.80 -0.58 -4.62
N THR A 45 -5.92 -0.58 -3.91
CA THR A 45 -7.22 -0.90 -4.54
C THR A 45 -7.67 0.22 -5.48
N LEU A 46 -7.35 1.48 -5.19
CA LEU A 46 -7.62 2.62 -6.08
C LEU A 46 -6.86 2.51 -7.41
N THR A 47 -5.71 1.85 -7.43
CA THR A 47 -4.86 1.72 -8.62
C THR A 47 -5.35 0.62 -9.57
N ARG A 48 -6.45 -0.07 -9.25
CA ARG A 48 -7.05 -1.08 -10.15
C ARG A 48 -7.47 -0.52 -11.50
N THR A 49 -7.96 0.72 -11.56
CA THR A 49 -8.31 1.40 -12.81
C THR A 49 -7.08 1.55 -13.71
N LEU A 50 -5.95 1.91 -13.11
CA LEU A 50 -4.65 1.96 -13.78
C LEU A 50 -4.20 0.58 -14.27
N HIS A 51 -4.38 -0.46 -13.45
CA HIS A 51 -4.01 -1.83 -13.85
C HIS A 51 -4.77 -2.29 -15.10
N ILE A 52 -6.06 -1.98 -15.18
CA ILE A 52 -6.92 -2.32 -16.33
C ILE A 52 -6.45 -1.54 -17.56
N ALA A 53 -6.25 -0.21 -17.44
CA ALA A 53 -5.81 0.63 -18.54
C ALA A 53 -4.45 0.16 -19.12
N LEU A 54 -3.48 -0.18 -18.25
CA LEU A 54 -2.20 -0.74 -18.70
C LEU A 54 -2.36 -2.11 -19.36
N ALA A 55 -3.21 -2.98 -18.81
CA ALA A 55 -3.46 -4.30 -19.38
C ALA A 55 -4.10 -4.21 -20.78
N GLU A 56 -5.05 -3.30 -20.99
CA GLU A 56 -5.67 -3.05 -22.29
C GLU A 56 -4.67 -2.50 -23.31
N PHE A 57 -3.84 -1.53 -22.89
CA PHE A 57 -2.78 -0.99 -23.74
C PHE A 57 -1.79 -2.08 -24.14
N ALA A 58 -1.33 -2.88 -23.17
CA ALA A 58 -0.41 -3.97 -23.39
C ALA A 58 -1.00 -5.07 -24.29
N ALA A 59 -2.27 -5.40 -24.13
CA ALA A 59 -2.96 -6.36 -24.99
C ALA A 59 -3.05 -5.88 -26.46
N THR A 60 -3.16 -4.57 -26.67
CA THR A 60 -3.28 -3.97 -28.01
C THR A 60 -1.93 -3.78 -28.69
N HIS A 61 -0.90 -3.37 -27.94
CA HIS A 61 0.41 -2.98 -28.49
C HIS A 61 1.51 -4.03 -28.28
N GLY A 62 1.27 -5.05 -27.45
CA GLY A 62 2.27 -6.06 -27.10
C GLY A 62 3.43 -5.53 -26.23
N ARG A 63 3.30 -4.31 -25.68
CA ARG A 63 4.31 -3.64 -24.86
C ARG A 63 3.66 -2.73 -23.83
N LEU A 64 4.43 -2.34 -22.83
CA LEU A 64 4.04 -1.30 -21.91
C LEU A 64 4.04 0.10 -22.59
N PRO A 65 3.19 1.03 -22.12
CA PRO A 65 3.15 2.39 -22.64
C PRO A 65 4.43 3.16 -22.28
N SER A 66 4.87 4.01 -23.22
CA SER A 66 5.90 5.03 -22.97
C SER A 66 5.36 6.13 -22.06
N GLU A 67 6.23 6.96 -21.50
CA GLU A 67 5.82 8.09 -20.65
C GLU A 67 4.80 9.02 -21.33
N ARG A 68 5.00 9.31 -22.63
CA ARG A 68 4.05 10.12 -23.40
C ARG A 68 2.69 9.47 -23.54
N GLU A 69 2.65 8.15 -23.72
CA GLU A 69 1.40 7.39 -23.84
C GLU A 69 0.69 7.29 -22.48
N LEU A 70 1.43 7.07 -21.38
CA LEU A 70 0.91 7.12 -20.02
C LEU A 70 0.24 8.46 -19.71
N ASN A 71 0.89 9.57 -20.04
CA ASN A 71 0.35 10.91 -19.83
C ASN A 71 -0.88 11.22 -20.69
N ALA A 72 -1.09 10.46 -21.77
CA ALA A 72 -2.26 10.57 -22.65
C ALA A 72 -3.39 9.60 -22.28
N MET A 73 -3.18 8.68 -21.32
CA MET A 73 -4.20 7.73 -20.87
C MET A 73 -5.34 8.45 -20.13
N GLN A 74 -6.52 7.84 -20.18
CA GLN A 74 -7.70 8.31 -19.46
C GLN A 74 -8.17 7.28 -18.42
N PRO A 75 -8.51 7.72 -17.19
CA PRO A 75 -8.33 9.08 -16.67
C PRO A 75 -6.85 9.45 -16.50
N PRO A 76 -6.51 10.75 -16.51
CA PRO A 76 -5.14 11.19 -16.18
C PRO A 76 -4.72 10.62 -14.82
N LEU A 77 -3.47 10.19 -14.71
CA LEU A 77 -2.93 9.57 -13.48
C LEU A 77 -3.16 10.46 -12.24
N ASP A 78 -2.96 11.76 -12.40
CA ASP A 78 -3.10 12.76 -11.35
C ASP A 78 -4.54 12.92 -10.84
N ASN A 79 -5.54 12.48 -11.62
CA ASN A 79 -6.96 12.50 -11.22
C ASN A 79 -7.36 11.25 -10.41
N ILE A 80 -6.49 10.27 -10.26
CA ILE A 80 -6.76 9.09 -9.43
C ILE A 80 -6.40 9.44 -7.98
N SER A 81 -7.41 9.90 -7.24
CA SER A 81 -7.31 10.22 -5.80
C SER A 81 -8.38 9.48 -5.01
N GLY A 82 -8.16 9.35 -3.70
CA GLY A 82 -9.08 8.63 -2.81
C GLY A 82 -9.17 9.27 -1.44
N ARG A 83 -9.65 8.51 -0.45
CA ARG A 83 -9.73 9.01 0.92
C ARG A 83 -8.35 9.32 1.49
N PHE A 84 -7.42 8.37 1.37
CA PHE A 84 -6.06 8.43 1.91
C PHE A 84 -4.98 8.73 0.86
N VAL A 85 -5.28 8.50 -0.42
CA VAL A 85 -4.38 8.77 -1.54
C VAL A 85 -4.63 10.17 -2.09
N GLU A 86 -3.56 10.93 -2.27
CA GLU A 86 -3.58 12.27 -2.84
C GLU A 86 -3.56 12.22 -4.36
N ARG A 87 -2.56 11.55 -4.94
CA ARG A 87 -2.38 11.44 -6.39
C ARG A 87 -1.52 10.23 -6.75
N ILE A 88 -1.53 9.87 -8.03
CA ILE A 88 -0.64 8.87 -8.63
C ILE A 88 0.14 9.54 -9.74
N GLU A 89 1.44 9.31 -9.80
CA GLU A 89 2.28 9.83 -10.88
C GLU A 89 3.06 8.71 -11.54
N ALA A 90 3.23 8.77 -12.85
CA ALA A 90 4.20 7.94 -13.52
C ALA A 90 5.60 8.50 -13.23
N VAL A 91 6.45 7.70 -12.60
CA VAL A 91 7.89 8.04 -12.52
C VAL A 91 8.49 7.53 -13.80
N GLY A 92 8.65 8.44 -14.78
CA GLY A 92 9.42 8.25 -16.01
C GLY A 92 9.35 6.82 -16.54
N GLY A 93 8.43 6.56 -17.46
CA GLY A 93 8.51 5.35 -18.27
C GLY A 93 9.87 5.36 -18.97
N VAL A 94 10.76 4.45 -18.58
CA VAL A 94 12.11 4.29 -19.12
C VAL A 94 12.89 5.61 -19.22
N LYS A 95 13.72 5.97 -18.23
CA LYS A 95 14.87 6.84 -18.56
C LYS A 95 15.65 6.15 -19.69
N ALA A 96 16.35 6.86 -20.57
CA ALA A 96 17.00 6.25 -21.75
C ALA A 96 17.97 5.05 -21.50
N ASP A 97 18.18 4.64 -20.23
CA ASP A 97 18.91 3.46 -19.73
C ASP A 97 18.01 2.37 -19.07
N ASP A 98 16.70 2.54 -18.99
CA ASP A 98 15.76 1.67 -18.26
C ASP A 98 15.12 0.60 -19.16
N ASP A 99 14.78 -0.53 -18.55
CA ASP A 99 14.20 -1.70 -19.19
C ASP A 99 12.78 -1.40 -19.79
N PRO A 100 12.57 -1.53 -21.13
CA PRO A 100 11.27 -1.28 -21.78
C PRO A 100 10.15 -2.20 -21.33
N SER A 101 10.46 -3.23 -20.53
CA SER A 101 9.49 -4.13 -19.93
C SER A 101 8.91 -3.62 -18.61
N ARG A 102 9.27 -2.41 -18.14
CA ARG A 102 8.87 -1.90 -16.81
C ARG A 102 8.28 -0.48 -16.84
N ASN A 103 7.16 -0.28 -16.16
CA ASN A 103 6.68 1.05 -15.75
C ASN A 103 6.66 1.17 -14.23
N THR A 104 7.03 2.33 -13.71
CA THR A 104 7.00 2.62 -12.27
C THR A 104 6.05 3.78 -11.99
N PHE A 105 5.24 3.64 -10.95
CA PHE A 105 4.28 4.64 -10.50
C PHE A 105 4.56 5.02 -9.04
N ARG A 106 4.55 6.31 -8.74
CA ARG A 106 4.54 6.86 -7.37
C ARG A 106 3.10 7.02 -6.92
N LEU A 107 2.81 6.50 -5.73
CA LEU A 107 1.55 6.70 -5.03
C LEU A 107 1.81 7.60 -3.82
N TYR A 108 1.12 8.74 -3.77
CA TYR A 108 1.25 9.72 -2.69
C TYR A 108 0.08 9.60 -1.72
N PHE A 109 0.38 9.49 -0.43
CA PHE A 109 -0.60 9.55 0.64
C PHE A 109 -0.73 10.97 1.16
N LYS A 110 -1.97 11.36 1.48
CA LYS A 110 -2.27 12.73 1.95
C LYS A 110 -1.55 13.06 3.25
N ASP A 111 -1.22 14.33 3.42
CA ASP A 111 -0.79 14.89 4.70
C ASP A 111 -1.98 15.40 5.52
N THR A 112 -2.83 14.48 5.99
CA THR A 112 -3.99 14.83 6.83
C THR A 112 -4.04 13.99 8.10
N PRO A 113 -4.65 14.49 9.19
CA PRO A 113 -4.76 13.76 10.46
C PRO A 113 -5.53 12.44 10.35
N ASP A 114 -6.36 12.28 9.32
CA ASP A 114 -7.13 11.06 9.04
C ASP A 114 -6.25 9.90 8.53
N VAL A 115 -5.08 10.22 7.97
CA VAL A 115 -4.08 9.24 7.54
C VAL A 115 -3.24 8.81 8.75
N ASP A 116 -2.97 7.52 8.88
CA ASP A 116 -2.14 6.96 9.95
C ASP A 116 -0.75 7.60 9.93
N SER A 117 -0.24 7.96 11.10
CA SER A 117 1.05 8.64 11.26
C SER A 117 2.23 7.91 10.60
N GLN A 118 2.14 6.60 10.39
CA GLN A 118 3.19 5.80 9.78
C GLN A 118 3.25 5.94 8.25
N ILE A 119 2.19 6.44 7.61
CA ILE A 119 2.10 6.59 6.14
C ILE A 119 1.67 8.00 5.71
N ARG A 120 1.48 8.93 6.65
CA ARG A 120 1.12 10.32 6.36
C ARG A 120 2.21 11.02 5.58
N ALA A 121 1.84 11.76 4.54
CA ALA A 121 2.78 12.30 3.54
C ALA A 121 3.72 11.22 2.97
N GLY A 122 3.24 9.97 2.97
CA GLY A 122 4.00 8.80 2.61
C GLY A 122 4.00 8.57 1.11
N ILE A 123 5.07 7.97 0.60
CA ILE A 123 5.21 7.59 -0.80
C ILE A 123 5.54 6.11 -0.88
N MET A 124 4.87 5.41 -1.78
CA MET A 124 5.25 4.06 -2.21
C MET A 124 5.38 4.00 -3.72
N LEU A 125 6.11 2.98 -4.20
CA LEU A 125 6.23 2.70 -5.62
C LEU A 125 5.46 1.44 -5.97
N MET A 126 4.83 1.49 -7.13
CA MET A 126 4.26 0.32 -7.80
C MET A 126 5.01 0.11 -9.11
N VAL A 127 5.33 -1.13 -9.40
CA VAL A 127 6.06 -1.51 -10.61
C VAL A 127 5.19 -2.48 -11.40
N ALA A 128 4.91 -2.12 -12.63
CA ALA A 128 4.36 -3.02 -13.64
C ALA A 128 5.53 -3.63 -14.42
N ARG A 129 5.59 -4.96 -14.49
CA ARG A 129 6.59 -5.71 -15.27
C ARG A 129 5.89 -6.59 -16.28
N MET A 130 6.35 -6.57 -17.52
CA MET A 130 5.94 -7.51 -18.56
C MET A 130 6.98 -8.65 -18.65
N PRO A 131 6.57 -9.93 -18.54
CA PRO A 131 7.52 -11.04 -18.65
C PRO A 131 8.08 -11.19 -20.07
N GLU A 132 9.32 -11.66 -20.17
CA GLU A 132 9.94 -11.99 -21.45
C GLU A 132 9.18 -13.14 -22.12
N GLY A 133 8.79 -12.94 -23.39
CA GLY A 133 7.93 -13.88 -24.13
C GLY A 133 6.44 -13.54 -24.12
N GLY A 134 6.06 -12.43 -23.47
CA GLY A 134 4.66 -12.00 -23.38
C GLY A 134 3.89 -12.74 -22.30
N GLY A 135 2.78 -12.17 -21.87
CA GLY A 135 1.99 -12.71 -20.76
C GLY A 135 1.23 -11.61 -20.02
N GLN A 136 0.63 -11.99 -18.89
CA GLN A 136 -0.04 -11.04 -18.02
C GLN A 136 0.99 -10.13 -17.32
N ILE A 137 0.67 -8.84 -17.19
CA ILE A 137 1.49 -7.88 -16.45
C ILE A 137 1.58 -8.32 -14.98
N GLU A 138 2.81 -8.41 -14.49
CA GLU A 138 3.12 -8.65 -13.09
C GLU A 138 3.20 -7.31 -12.34
N TRP A 139 2.60 -7.27 -11.15
CA TRP A 139 2.56 -6.08 -10.32
C TRP A 139 3.29 -6.34 -9.01
N ALA A 140 4.19 -5.41 -8.67
CA ALA A 140 4.93 -5.41 -7.43
C ALA A 140 4.87 -4.03 -6.77
N CYS A 141 5.08 -4.00 -5.46
CA CYS A 141 5.27 -2.76 -4.72
C CYS A 141 6.66 -2.73 -4.11
N GLN A 142 7.17 -1.53 -3.90
CA GLN A 142 8.47 -1.33 -3.28
C GLN A 142 8.48 -0.01 -2.52
N GLU A 143 9.43 0.12 -1.60
CA GLU A 143 9.70 1.39 -0.93
C GLU A 143 10.11 2.44 -1.96
N ALA A 144 9.73 3.69 -1.73
CA ALA A 144 10.11 4.77 -2.63
C ALA A 144 11.63 4.98 -2.66
N SER A 145 12.22 4.74 -3.83
CA SER A 145 13.62 5.02 -4.13
C SER A 145 13.78 6.46 -4.57
N HIS A 146 14.75 7.18 -4.02
CA HIS A 146 15.06 8.57 -4.38
C HIS A 146 13.84 9.49 -4.21
N VAL A 147 13.42 9.67 -2.95
CA VAL A 147 12.44 10.69 -2.57
C VAL A 147 13.19 12.01 -2.41
N GLU A 148 12.80 13.03 -3.16
CA GLU A 148 13.43 14.36 -3.06
C GLU A 148 13.04 15.05 -1.76
N GLU A 149 13.88 15.98 -1.31
CA GLU A 149 13.64 16.72 -0.08
C GLU A 149 12.38 17.59 -0.23
N GLY A 150 11.36 17.32 0.59
CA GLY A 150 10.05 17.99 0.53
C GLY A 150 8.98 17.28 -0.30
N GLU A 151 9.29 16.15 -0.94
CA GLU A 151 8.34 15.38 -1.74
C GLU A 151 7.48 14.42 -0.90
N GLY A 152 7.97 14.03 0.28
CA GLY A 152 7.29 13.14 1.23
C GLY A 152 8.27 12.21 1.95
N VAL A 153 7.75 11.12 2.53
CA VAL A 153 8.56 10.10 3.22
C VAL A 153 8.32 8.73 2.61
N ALA A 154 9.37 7.95 2.34
CA ALA A 154 9.21 6.58 1.86
C ALA A 154 8.51 5.71 2.91
N ILE A 155 7.45 5.01 2.52
CA ILE A 155 6.72 4.07 3.37
C ILE A 155 7.56 2.81 3.58
N ASP A 156 7.69 2.37 4.84
CA ASP A 156 8.39 1.16 5.24
C ASP A 156 7.76 -0.10 4.61
N LYS A 157 8.58 -0.99 4.04
CA LYS A 157 8.15 -2.23 3.39
C LYS A 157 7.30 -3.14 4.27
N ARG A 158 7.40 -3.06 5.60
CA ARG A 158 6.54 -3.83 6.52
C ARG A 158 5.06 -3.47 6.38
N LEU A 159 4.75 -2.26 5.93
CA LEU A 159 3.39 -1.77 5.73
C LEU A 159 2.82 -2.14 4.35
N LEU A 160 3.67 -2.56 3.40
CA LEU A 160 3.28 -2.88 2.02
C LEU A 160 2.83 -4.34 1.82
N ARG A 161 3.29 -5.28 2.68
CA ARG A 161 3.08 -6.72 2.51
C ARG A 161 1.63 -7.20 2.32
N PRO A 162 0.62 -6.72 3.07
CA PRO A 162 -0.75 -7.16 2.85
C PRO A 162 -1.40 -6.51 1.62
N ALA A 163 -0.87 -5.37 1.17
CA ALA A 163 -1.41 -4.64 0.03
C ALA A 163 -0.88 -5.16 -1.32
N CYS A 164 0.33 -5.74 -1.34
CA CYS A 164 1.00 -6.15 -2.57
C CYS A 164 1.49 -7.60 -2.49
N ARG A 165 1.10 -8.40 -3.48
CA ARG A 165 1.41 -9.85 -3.54
C ARG A 165 2.91 -10.13 -3.63
N THR A 166 3.67 -9.21 -4.23
CA THR A 166 5.13 -9.26 -4.30
C THR A 166 5.70 -7.90 -3.88
N VAL A 167 6.68 -7.94 -2.98
CA VAL A 167 7.52 -6.80 -2.66
C VAL A 167 8.87 -7.07 -3.30
N VAL A 168 9.29 -6.22 -4.25
CA VAL A 168 10.62 -6.35 -4.86
C VAL A 168 11.60 -5.74 -3.87
N ASP A 169 12.42 -6.57 -3.23
CA ASP A 169 13.62 -6.07 -2.55
C ASP A 169 14.54 -5.50 -3.65
N LYS A 170 14.96 -4.24 -3.49
CA LYS A 170 15.83 -3.51 -4.42
C LYS A 170 17.07 -4.31 -4.83
#